data_AF-A0A1Y2IU62-F1
#
_entry.id   AF-A0A1Y2IU62-F1
#
_cell.length_a   1.000
_cell.length_b   1.000
_cell.length_c   1.000
_cell.angle_alpha   90.00
_cell.angle_beta   90.00
_cell.angle_gamma   90.00
#
_symmetry.space_group_name_H-M   'P 1'
#
loop_
_entity.id
_entity.type
_entity.pdbx_description
1 polymer ?
#
loop_
_entity_poly.entity_id
_entity_poly.type
_entity_poly.pdbx_seq_one_letter_code
_entity_poly.pdbx_strand_id
1 'polypeptide(L)'
;MSCLLFNLAIEPLAHALRQSTLRGFEIPGRPDRLITTLFADDTTVYLSKDDNYDTLAGILTMWCGASGARFNITKTEHVPLGPPEMRHELIRSGTIPQAQLRLPEGSKIAQEGEAIRILGAWIGNDIDATTSWRPLVAKIRENLSRWARRRPTLYGRKLIIGLELGSRTQFLTAAQGMPKTIESELVTLAMNFFWEGMGRPVVARAPLARGGRA
;
A
#
# COMPACT_ATOMS: atom_id res chain seq x y z
N MET A 1 2.63 -24.49 7.33
CA MET A 1 3.82 -23.92 8.00
C MET A 1 3.34 -22.84 8.96
N SER A 2 3.86 -22.75 10.19
CA SER A 2 3.48 -21.67 11.11
C SER A 2 4.17 -20.35 10.72
N CYS A 3 3.63 -19.20 11.16
CA CYS A 3 4.19 -17.88 10.82
C CYS A 3 5.67 -17.73 11.25
N LEU A 4 6.02 -18.23 12.43
CA LEU A 4 7.41 -18.17 12.93
C LEU A 4 8.36 -19.03 12.10
N LEU A 5 7.94 -20.25 11.73
CA LEU A 5 8.74 -21.12 10.88
C LEU A 5 8.92 -20.52 9.48
N PHE A 6 7.90 -19.85 8.96
CA PHE A 6 7.99 -19.15 7.68
C PHE A 6 9.01 -18.01 7.74
N ASN A 7 9.00 -17.21 8.80
CA ASN A 7 10.00 -16.14 9.00
C ASN A 7 11.43 -16.69 9.04
N LEU A 8 11.64 -17.86 9.66
CA LEU A 8 12.95 -18.52 9.66
C LEU A 8 13.33 -19.05 8.26
N ALA A 9 12.36 -19.55 7.49
CA ALA A 9 12.60 -20.09 6.15
C ALA A 9 12.84 -19.01 5.08
N ILE A 10 12.23 -17.83 5.22
CA ILE A 10 12.38 -16.70 4.27
C ILE A 10 13.64 -15.86 4.56
N GLU A 11 14.17 -15.85 5.78
CA GLU A 11 15.36 -15.05 6.11
C GLU A 11 16.61 -15.41 5.27
N PRO A 12 16.91 -16.69 4.95
CA PRO A 12 17.99 -17.03 4.02
C PRO A 12 17.86 -16.36 2.64
N LEU A 13 16.63 -16.19 2.13
CA LEU A 13 16.40 -15.42 0.89
C LEU A 13 16.73 -13.95 1.10
N ALA A 14 16.24 -13.36 2.19
CA ALA A 14 16.52 -11.96 2.53
C ALA A 14 18.03 -11.71 2.62
N HIS A 15 18.75 -12.61 3.28
CA HIS A 15 20.19 -12.57 3.44
C HIS A 15 20.91 -12.69 2.09
N ALA A 16 20.53 -13.67 1.26
CA ALA A 16 21.12 -13.86 -0.07
C ALA A 16 20.94 -12.63 -0.96
N LEU A 17 19.75 -11.99 -0.94
CA LEU A 17 19.51 -10.74 -1.64
C LEU A 17 20.40 -9.61 -1.10
N ARG A 18 20.47 -9.41 0.21
CA ARG A 18 21.30 -8.37 0.83
C ARG A 18 22.80 -8.53 0.52
N GLN A 19 23.30 -9.76 0.44
CA GLN A 19 24.70 -10.08 0.11
C GLN A 19 24.98 -10.10 -1.40
N SER A 20 23.96 -9.98 -2.25
CA SER A 20 24.14 -10.01 -3.70
C SER A 20 24.80 -8.73 -4.26
N THR A 21 25.19 -8.81 -5.53
CA THR A 21 25.71 -7.68 -6.31
C THR A 21 24.62 -6.68 -6.72
N LEU A 22 23.34 -7.00 -6.50
CA LEU A 22 22.23 -6.09 -6.77
C LEU A 22 22.35 -4.84 -5.89
N ARG A 23 22.18 -3.67 -6.50
CA ARG A 23 22.23 -2.36 -5.85
C ARG A 23 20.91 -2.03 -5.17
N GLY A 24 19.78 -2.38 -5.79
CA GLY A 24 18.47 -1.92 -5.34
C GLY A 24 18.36 -0.39 -5.33
N PHE A 25 17.65 0.17 -4.36
CA PHE A 25 17.44 1.61 -4.24
C PHE A 25 18.29 2.24 -3.14
N GLU A 26 18.94 3.34 -3.47
CA GLU A 26 19.56 4.23 -2.48
C GLU A 26 18.54 5.30 -2.09
N ILE A 27 18.11 5.29 -0.83
CA ILE A 27 17.16 6.27 -0.32
C ILE A 27 17.95 7.39 0.36
N PRO A 28 17.80 8.65 -0.07
CA PRO A 28 18.45 9.78 0.58
C PRO A 28 18.16 9.81 2.09
N GLY A 29 19.22 9.89 2.89
CA GLY A 29 19.11 9.91 4.36
C GLY A 29 19.03 8.53 5.03
N ARG A 30 19.09 7.43 4.26
CA ARG A 30 19.22 6.08 4.81
C ARG A 30 20.62 5.52 4.51
N PRO A 31 21.33 4.95 5.50
CA PRO A 31 22.67 4.40 5.29
C PRO A 31 22.65 3.12 4.44
N ASP A 32 21.59 2.32 4.58
CA ASP A 32 21.46 1.04 3.89
C ASP A 32 20.64 1.19 2.61
N ARG A 33 21.11 0.51 1.55
CA ARG A 33 20.35 0.31 0.32
C ARG A 33 19.09 -0.53 0.57
N LEU A 34 17.99 -0.15 -0.06
CA LEU A 34 16.74 -0.89 -0.06
C LEU A 34 16.76 -1.91 -1.20
N ILE A 35 16.87 -3.20 -0.86
CA ILE A 35 16.97 -4.29 -1.85
C ILE A 35 15.76 -5.22 -1.83
N THR A 36 15.20 -5.49 -0.65
CA THR A 36 14.03 -6.35 -0.49
C THR A 36 13.25 -5.98 0.76
N THR A 37 11.93 -6.09 0.69
CA THR A 37 11.02 -6.03 1.84
C THR A 37 10.15 -7.27 1.82
N LEU A 38 10.03 -7.90 2.99
CA LEU A 38 9.29 -9.15 3.18
C LEU A 38 8.19 -8.91 4.21
N PHE A 39 6.96 -9.28 3.87
CA PHE A 39 5.84 -9.27 4.79
C PHE A 39 5.03 -10.54 4.61
N ALA A 40 5.27 -11.51 5.49
CA ALA A 40 4.81 -12.89 5.28
C ALA A 40 5.24 -13.37 3.88
N ASP A 41 4.33 -13.93 3.09
CA ASP A 41 4.60 -14.42 1.74
C ASP A 41 4.75 -13.32 0.68
N ASP A 42 4.30 -12.09 0.96
CA ASP A 42 4.48 -10.96 0.06
C ASP A 42 5.96 -10.52 0.09
N THR A 43 6.62 -10.67 -1.06
CA THR A 43 8.02 -10.29 -1.27
C THR A 43 8.10 -9.20 -2.32
N THR A 44 8.72 -8.07 -1.98
CA THR A 44 9.00 -6.98 -2.92
C THR A 44 10.51 -6.82 -3.04
N VAL A 45 11.02 -6.93 -4.26
CA VAL A 45 12.44 -6.71 -4.58
C VAL A 45 12.58 -5.39 -5.34
N TYR A 46 13.58 -4.62 -4.97
CA TYR A 46 13.89 -3.33 -5.58
C TYR A 46 15.13 -3.50 -6.43
N LEU A 47 15.06 -3.06 -7.68
CA LEU A 47 16.13 -3.21 -8.67
C LEU A 47 16.50 -1.84 -9.24
N SER A 48 17.79 -1.53 -9.24
CA SER A 48 18.34 -0.41 -9.98
C SER A 48 18.32 -0.69 -11.49
N LYS A 49 18.42 0.36 -12.29
CA LYS A 49 18.64 0.27 -13.74
C LYS A 49 19.90 -0.51 -14.12
N ASP A 50 20.90 -0.54 -13.23
CA ASP A 50 22.18 -1.20 -13.44
C ASP A 50 22.18 -2.66 -12.91
N ASP A 51 21.08 -3.11 -12.32
CA ASP A 51 20.98 -4.44 -11.73
C ASP A 51 20.69 -5.50 -12.79
N ASN A 52 21.37 -6.64 -12.66
CA ASN A 52 21.13 -7.79 -13.52
C ASN A 52 20.02 -8.68 -12.94
N TYR A 53 18.90 -8.77 -13.64
CA TYR A 53 17.78 -9.60 -13.24
C TYR A 53 18.11 -11.11 -13.22
N ASP A 54 19.09 -11.61 -13.99
CA ASP A 54 19.54 -13.00 -13.89
C ASP A 54 20.13 -13.33 -12.52
N THR A 55 20.78 -12.35 -11.88
CA THR A 55 21.30 -12.51 -10.52
C THR A 55 20.15 -12.70 -9.54
N LEU A 56 19.09 -11.91 -9.68
CA LEU A 56 17.86 -12.08 -8.91
C LEU A 56 17.24 -13.46 -9.19
N ALA A 57 17.03 -13.82 -10.46
CA ALA A 57 16.43 -15.09 -10.86
C ALA A 57 17.22 -16.29 -10.33
N GLY A 58 18.56 -16.24 -10.34
CA GLY A 58 19.42 -17.27 -9.77
C GLY A 58 19.23 -17.42 -8.26
N ILE A 59 19.19 -16.31 -7.52
CA ILE A 59 18.94 -16.30 -6.07
C ILE A 59 17.55 -16.88 -5.75
N LEU A 60 16.51 -16.43 -6.48
CA LEU A 60 15.15 -16.92 -6.30
C LEU A 60 15.06 -18.42 -6.59
N THR A 61 15.69 -18.89 -7.68
CA THR A 61 15.68 -20.30 -8.08
C THR A 61 16.39 -21.18 -7.05
N MET A 62 17.55 -20.75 -6.57
CA MET A 62 18.31 -21.47 -5.54
C MET A 62 17.49 -21.59 -4.25
N TRP A 63 16.90 -20.49 -3.78
CA TRP A 63 16.08 -20.51 -2.57
C TRP A 63 14.80 -21.34 -2.75
N CYS A 64 14.11 -21.25 -3.89
CA CYS A 64 12.96 -22.10 -4.19
C CYS A 64 13.33 -23.59 -4.17
N GLY A 65 14.49 -23.94 -4.74
CA GLY A 65 15.01 -25.32 -4.73
C GLY A 65 15.31 -25.84 -3.33
N ALA A 66 15.89 -25.00 -2.46
CA ALA A 66 16.22 -25.39 -1.09
C ALA A 66 15.00 -25.42 -0.15
N SER A 67 14.08 -24.48 -0.29
CA SER A 67 12.91 -24.33 0.59
C SER A 67 11.71 -25.18 0.16
N GLY A 68 11.65 -25.59 -1.10
CA GLY A 68 10.47 -26.19 -1.73
C GLY A 68 9.35 -25.19 -2.04
N ALA A 69 9.56 -23.89 -1.78
CA ALA A 69 8.62 -22.83 -2.11
C ALA A 69 8.64 -22.50 -3.62
N ARG A 70 7.58 -21.83 -4.10
CA ARG A 70 7.48 -21.34 -5.48
C ARG A 70 6.82 -19.97 -5.51
N PHE A 71 7.45 -19.03 -6.19
CA PHE A 71 6.83 -17.74 -6.48
C PHE A 71 5.72 -17.90 -7.52
N ASN A 72 4.63 -17.17 -7.32
CA ASN A 72 3.51 -17.17 -8.25
C ASN A 72 3.71 -16.10 -9.32
N ILE A 73 4.31 -16.49 -10.45
CA ILE A 73 4.64 -15.58 -11.56
C ILE A 73 3.41 -14.82 -12.08
N THR A 74 2.22 -15.44 -12.10
CA THR A 74 1.00 -14.77 -12.57
C THR A 74 0.47 -13.71 -11.61
N LYS A 75 0.92 -13.75 -10.34
CA LYS A 75 0.68 -12.71 -9.35
C LYS A 75 1.86 -11.74 -9.21
N THR A 76 2.99 -12.01 -9.85
CA THR A 76 4.15 -11.11 -9.83
C THR A 76 3.84 -9.90 -10.69
N GLU A 77 3.93 -8.72 -10.08
CA GLU A 77 3.74 -7.45 -10.76
C GLU A 77 5.02 -6.60 -10.70
N HIS A 78 5.37 -5.97 -11.82
CA HIS A 78 6.52 -5.11 -11.97
C HIS A 78 6.05 -3.66 -12.09
N VAL A 79 6.52 -2.80 -11.18
CA VAL A 79 6.22 -1.36 -11.20
C VAL A 79 7.44 -0.62 -11.75
N PRO A 80 7.42 -0.11 -12.99
CA PRO A 80 8.51 0.72 -13.51
C PRO A 80 8.56 2.05 -12.76
N LEU A 81 9.74 2.43 -12.28
CA LEU A 81 9.99 3.70 -11.59
C LEU A 81 11.09 4.48 -12.31
N GLY A 82 11.02 5.81 -12.27
CA GLY A 82 12.00 6.70 -12.91
C GLY A 82 11.44 7.55 -14.04
N PRO A 83 12.28 8.06 -14.95
CA PRO A 83 11.85 8.96 -16.03
C PRO A 83 10.82 8.32 -16.98
N PRO A 84 9.85 9.08 -17.51
CA PRO A 84 8.83 8.58 -18.44
C PRO A 84 9.36 7.74 -19.60
N GLU A 85 10.49 8.13 -20.17
CA GLU A 85 11.09 7.48 -21.32
C GLU A 85 11.49 6.03 -20.99
N MET A 86 12.13 5.83 -19.83
CA MET A 86 12.56 4.51 -19.36
C MET A 86 11.37 3.61 -19.01
N ARG A 87 10.33 4.18 -18.40
CA ARG A 87 9.12 3.45 -18.02
C ARG A 87 8.36 2.97 -19.26
N HIS A 88 8.16 3.85 -20.24
CA HIS A 88 7.52 3.50 -21.50
C HIS A 88 8.32 2.44 -22.28
N GLU A 89 9.64 2.50 -22.24
CA GLU A 89 10.49 1.48 -22.87
C GLU A 89 10.32 0.11 -22.21
N LEU A 90 10.32 0.03 -20.87
CA LEU A 90 10.08 -1.22 -20.15
C LEU A 90 8.67 -1.77 -20.42
N ILE A 91 7.66 -0.92 -20.39
CA ILE A 91 6.27 -1.29 -20.68
C ILE A 91 6.13 -1.88 -22.09
N ARG A 92 6.76 -1.25 -23.09
CA ARG A 92 6.66 -1.66 -24.50
C ARG A 92 7.48 -2.92 -24.80
N SER A 93 8.69 -2.99 -24.29
CA SER A 93 9.65 -4.04 -24.64
C SER A 93 9.60 -5.25 -23.70
N GLY A 94 9.01 -5.10 -22.51
CA GLY A 94 9.11 -6.08 -21.42
C GLY A 94 10.56 -6.34 -20.98
N THR A 95 11.49 -5.48 -21.38
CA THR A 95 12.94 -5.67 -21.24
C THR A 95 13.51 -4.49 -20.48
N ILE A 96 14.39 -4.77 -19.52
CA ILE A 96 15.11 -3.71 -18.80
C ILE A 96 16.12 -3.08 -19.77
N PRO A 97 16.02 -1.77 -20.09
CA PRO A 97 16.77 -1.15 -21.20
C PRO A 97 18.28 -1.35 -21.17
N GLN A 98 18.89 -1.30 -19.98
CA GLN A 98 20.34 -1.50 -19.84
C GLN A 98 20.77 -2.95 -19.65
N ALA A 99 19.91 -3.83 -19.14
CA ALA A 99 20.28 -5.22 -18.83
C ALA A 99 19.96 -6.20 -19.97
N GLN A 100 19.27 -5.76 -21.04
CA GLN A 100 18.79 -6.59 -22.15
C GLN A 100 17.98 -7.82 -21.70
N LEU A 101 17.50 -7.83 -20.45
CA LEU A 101 16.84 -8.98 -19.87
C LEU A 101 15.33 -8.81 -19.89
N ARG A 102 14.65 -9.83 -20.42
CA ARG A 102 13.18 -9.90 -20.43
C ARG A 102 12.67 -10.26 -19.04
N LEU A 103 11.63 -9.56 -18.61
CA LEU A 103 10.86 -9.94 -17.44
C LEU A 103 10.19 -11.31 -17.67
N PRO A 104 9.91 -12.09 -16.61
CA PRO A 104 9.32 -13.41 -16.75
C PRO A 104 8.01 -13.39 -17.55
N GLU A 105 7.88 -14.29 -18.52
CA GLU A 105 6.64 -14.43 -19.27
C GLU A 105 5.47 -14.75 -18.34
N GLY A 106 4.37 -14.00 -18.47
CA GLY A 106 3.18 -14.13 -17.62
C GLY A 106 3.18 -13.25 -16.36
N SER A 107 4.27 -12.54 -16.07
CA SER A 107 4.26 -11.44 -15.08
C SER A 107 3.59 -10.20 -15.66
N LYS A 108 3.00 -9.37 -14.80
CA LYS A 108 2.31 -8.14 -15.22
C LYS A 108 3.22 -6.94 -15.03
N ILE A 109 3.22 -6.01 -15.98
CA ILE A 109 3.91 -4.72 -15.86
C ILE A 109 2.86 -3.64 -15.68
N ALA A 110 2.97 -2.87 -14.60
CA ALA A 110 2.07 -1.75 -14.30
C ALA A 110 2.13 -0.71 -15.43
N GLN A 111 0.97 -0.33 -15.96
CA GLN A 111 0.87 0.74 -16.95
C GLN A 111 0.85 2.12 -16.28
N GLU A 112 1.03 3.17 -17.08
CA GLU A 112 0.79 4.54 -16.64
C GLU A 112 -0.67 4.73 -16.21
N GLY A 113 -0.89 5.38 -15.06
CA GLY A 113 -2.21 5.54 -14.46
C GLY A 113 -2.76 4.27 -13.81
N GLU A 114 -2.06 3.14 -13.87
CA GLU A 114 -2.46 1.90 -13.21
C GLU A 114 -1.88 1.83 -11.79
N ALA A 115 -2.75 1.57 -10.81
CA ALA A 115 -2.37 1.40 -9.42
C ALA A 115 -2.27 -0.08 -9.05
N ILE A 116 -1.14 -0.46 -8.45
CA ILE A 116 -0.86 -1.78 -7.91
C ILE A 116 -0.97 -1.77 -6.40
N ARG A 117 -1.54 -2.83 -5.83
CA ARG A 117 -1.75 -2.94 -4.39
C ARG A 117 -0.57 -3.64 -3.73
N ILE A 118 0.22 -2.90 -2.94
CA ILE A 118 1.34 -3.44 -2.16
C ILE A 118 1.05 -3.24 -0.67
N LEU A 119 0.90 -4.35 0.07
CA LEU A 119 0.58 -4.36 1.51
C LEU A 119 -0.65 -3.52 1.92
N GLY A 120 -1.58 -3.32 0.99
CA GLY A 120 -2.79 -2.51 1.21
C GLY A 120 -2.66 -1.03 0.85
N ALA A 121 -1.46 -0.55 0.51
CA ALA A 121 -1.24 0.74 -0.13
C ALA A 121 -1.35 0.59 -1.66
N TRP A 122 -1.63 1.70 -2.36
CA TRP A 122 -1.72 1.74 -3.81
C TRP A 122 -0.53 2.50 -4.38
N ILE A 123 0.28 1.80 -5.18
CA ILE A 123 1.51 2.31 -5.76
C ILE A 123 1.38 2.25 -7.28
N GLY A 124 1.71 3.34 -7.95
CA GLY A 124 1.63 3.45 -9.39
C GLY A 124 2.07 4.83 -9.83
N ASN A 125 2.30 4.98 -11.13
CA ASN A 125 2.66 6.27 -11.70
C ASN A 125 1.43 7.01 -12.20
N ASP A 126 1.42 8.34 -12.04
CA ASP A 126 0.31 9.22 -12.45
C ASP A 126 -1.07 8.76 -11.94
N ILE A 127 -1.08 8.14 -10.76
CA ILE A 127 -2.31 7.68 -10.12
C ILE A 127 -3.00 8.84 -9.38
N ASP A 128 -4.32 8.94 -9.52
CA ASP A 128 -5.10 9.84 -8.67
C ASP A 128 -5.10 9.30 -7.24
N ALA A 129 -4.44 10.04 -6.35
CA ALA A 129 -4.40 9.74 -4.92
C ALA A 129 -5.79 9.52 -4.33
N THR A 130 -6.84 10.18 -4.84
CA THR A 130 -8.22 10.00 -4.33
C THR A 130 -8.82 8.63 -4.68
N THR A 131 -8.40 8.00 -5.78
CA THR A 131 -8.95 6.72 -6.26
C THR A 131 -8.79 5.61 -5.22
N SER A 132 -7.62 5.54 -4.59
CA SER A 132 -7.31 4.59 -3.52
C SER A 132 -8.22 4.73 -2.29
N TRP A 133 -8.74 5.94 -2.03
CA TRP A 133 -9.61 6.25 -0.90
C TRP A 133 -11.08 5.95 -1.18
N ARG A 134 -11.52 5.94 -2.45
CA ARG A 134 -12.94 5.77 -2.82
C ARG A 134 -13.59 4.52 -2.22
N PRO A 135 -13.00 3.32 -2.30
CA PRO A 135 -13.62 2.12 -1.73
C PRO A 135 -13.77 2.22 -0.21
N LEU A 136 -12.78 2.81 0.47
CA LEU A 136 -12.78 3.00 1.92
C LEU A 136 -13.88 3.98 2.35
N VAL A 137 -13.96 5.12 1.67
CA VAL A 137 -14.98 6.15 1.93
C VAL A 137 -16.38 5.61 1.66
N ALA A 138 -16.58 4.87 0.57
CA ALA A 138 -17.84 4.20 0.28
C ALA A 138 -18.22 3.21 1.39
N LYS A 139 -17.25 2.44 1.90
CA LYS A 139 -17.50 1.50 3.00
C LYS A 139 -17.86 2.19 4.30
N ILE A 140 -17.17 3.27 4.65
CA ILE A 140 -17.47 4.10 5.83
C ILE A 140 -18.89 4.66 5.71
N ARG A 141 -19.25 5.23 4.55
CA ARG A 141 -20.57 5.77 4.28
C ARG A 141 -21.68 4.71 4.44
N GLU A 142 -21.45 3.52 3.88
CA GLU A 142 -22.37 2.39 4.01
C GLU A 142 -22.58 2.00 5.48
N ASN A 143 -21.49 1.84 6.23
CA ASN A 143 -21.55 1.44 7.64
C ASN A 143 -22.22 2.50 8.51
N LEU A 144 -21.88 3.78 8.34
CA LEU A 144 -22.55 4.87 9.06
C LEU A 144 -24.05 4.89 8.76
N SER A 145 -24.45 4.64 7.51
CA SER A 145 -25.88 4.54 7.14
C SER A 145 -26.57 3.37 7.84
N ARG A 146 -25.90 2.23 7.98
CA ARG A 146 -26.41 1.07 8.74
C ARG A 146 -26.54 1.38 10.24
N TRP A 147 -25.54 2.05 10.81
CA TRP A 147 -25.56 2.49 12.21
C TRP A 147 -26.66 3.51 12.47
N ALA A 148 -26.90 4.45 11.56
CA ALA A 148 -27.93 5.48 11.71
C ALA A 148 -29.33 4.88 11.86
N ARG A 149 -29.62 3.76 11.18
CA ARG A 149 -30.91 3.04 11.31
C ARG A 149 -31.17 2.51 12.72
N ARG A 150 -30.12 2.28 13.51
CA ARG A 150 -30.22 1.84 14.91
C ARG A 150 -30.46 2.99 15.89
N ARG A 151 -30.57 4.23 15.40
CA ARG A 151 -30.82 5.45 16.20
C ARG A 151 -29.94 5.54 17.46
N PRO A 152 -28.60 5.49 17.30
CA PRO A 152 -27.69 5.55 18.44
C PRO A 152 -27.81 6.90 19.17
N THR A 153 -27.56 6.86 20.48
CA THR A 153 -27.44 8.07 21.31
C THR A 153 -26.28 8.95 20.84
N LEU A 154 -26.23 10.21 21.27
CA LEU A 154 -25.12 11.13 20.95
C LEU A 154 -23.75 10.54 21.33
N TYR A 155 -23.67 9.91 22.50
CA TYR A 155 -22.45 9.23 22.93
C TYR A 155 -22.13 8.03 22.03
N GLY A 156 -23.13 7.22 21.67
CA GLY A 156 -22.97 6.12 20.72
C GLY A 156 -22.46 6.59 19.36
N ARG A 157 -22.96 7.72 18.84
CA ARG A 157 -22.49 8.31 17.58
C ARG A 157 -21.02 8.71 17.64
N LYS A 158 -20.58 9.34 18.74
CA LYS A 158 -19.17 9.67 18.95
C LYS A 158 -18.29 8.41 18.88
N LEU A 159 -18.69 7.34 19.57
CA LEU A 159 -17.95 6.07 19.55
C LEU A 159 -17.95 5.42 18.15
N ILE A 160 -19.09 5.42 17.46
CA ILE A 160 -19.21 4.87 16.10
C ILE A 160 -18.35 5.64 15.11
N ILE A 161 -18.27 6.97 15.21
CA ILE A 161 -17.36 7.77 14.38
C ILE A 161 -15.90 7.37 14.64
N GLY A 162 -15.50 7.23 15.90
CA GLY A 162 -14.15 6.77 16.25
C GLY A 162 -13.86 5.37 15.70
N LEU A 163 -14.83 4.47 15.79
CA LEU A 163 -14.73 3.10 15.28
C LEU A 163 -14.66 3.06 13.75
N GLU A 164 -15.59 3.69 13.03
CA GLU A 164 -15.69 3.56 11.58
C GLU A 164 -14.72 4.49 10.84
N LEU A 165 -14.55 5.73 11.27
CA LEU A 165 -13.64 6.66 10.60
C LEU A 165 -12.24 6.50 11.14
N GLY A 166 -12.08 6.62 12.46
CA GLY A 166 -10.77 6.61 13.10
C GLY A 166 -9.98 5.34 12.80
N SER A 167 -10.55 4.17 13.05
CA SER A 167 -9.81 2.90 12.86
C SER A 167 -9.49 2.60 11.39
N ARG A 168 -10.38 2.96 10.46
CA ARG A 168 -10.25 2.56 9.04
C ARG A 168 -9.31 3.46 8.25
N THR A 169 -9.19 4.74 8.60
CA THR A 169 -8.38 5.70 7.86
C THR A 169 -6.92 5.72 8.28
N GLN A 170 -6.61 5.29 9.51
CA GLN A 170 -5.26 5.35 10.09
C GLN A 170 -4.19 4.73 9.18
N PHE A 171 -4.39 3.49 8.75
CA PHE A 171 -3.41 2.77 7.93
C PHE A 171 -3.12 3.49 6.62
N LEU A 172 -4.16 3.81 5.85
CA LEU A 172 -3.99 4.40 4.53
C LEU A 172 -3.45 5.84 4.61
N THR A 173 -3.80 6.57 5.67
CA THR A 173 -3.23 7.90 5.96
C THR A 173 -1.73 7.80 6.21
N ALA A 174 -1.28 6.81 7.00
CA ALA A 174 0.14 6.63 7.29
C ALA A 174 0.93 6.18 6.06
N ALA A 175 0.35 5.33 5.22
CA ALA A 175 1.04 4.74 4.08
C ALA A 175 1.24 5.69 2.89
N GLN A 176 0.22 6.50 2.56
CA GLN A 176 0.20 7.31 1.33
C GLN A 176 -0.38 8.72 1.53
N GLY A 177 -0.66 9.11 2.78
CA GLY A 177 -1.29 10.39 3.09
C GLY A 177 -2.78 10.44 2.75
N MET A 178 -3.44 11.49 3.24
CA MET A 178 -4.86 11.76 2.98
C MET A 178 -5.00 13.08 2.20
N PRO A 179 -5.54 13.04 0.96
CA PRO A 179 -5.85 14.26 0.22
C PRO A 179 -6.87 15.13 0.95
N LYS A 180 -6.75 16.45 0.84
CA LYS A 180 -7.65 17.42 1.50
C LYS A 180 -9.12 17.27 1.09
N THR A 181 -9.36 16.82 -0.14
CA THR A 181 -10.71 16.52 -0.65
C THR A 181 -11.33 15.34 0.12
N ILE A 182 -10.57 14.27 0.36
CA ILE A 182 -11.00 13.10 1.12
C ILE A 182 -11.18 13.45 2.60
N GLU A 183 -10.25 14.23 3.18
CA GLU A 183 -10.37 14.72 4.56
C GLU A 183 -11.68 15.49 4.75
N SER A 184 -11.98 16.42 3.83
CA SER A 184 -13.20 17.22 3.86
C SER A 184 -14.47 16.38 3.69
N GLU A 185 -14.44 15.37 2.81
CA GLU A 185 -15.55 14.43 2.62
C GLU A 185 -15.81 13.61 3.89
N LEU A 186 -14.75 13.08 4.53
CA LEU A 186 -14.86 12.31 5.78
C LEU A 186 -15.38 13.16 6.94
N VAL A 187 -14.91 14.40 7.09
CA VAL A 187 -15.43 15.34 8.09
C VAL A 187 -16.91 15.60 7.85
N THR A 188 -17.31 15.81 6.60
CA THR A 188 -18.73 16.02 6.24
C THR A 188 -19.58 14.80 6.58
N LEU A 189 -19.11 13.59 6.27
CA LEU A 189 -19.79 12.34 6.62
C LEU A 189 -19.93 12.19 8.14
N ALA A 190 -18.88 12.48 8.90
CA ALA A 190 -18.90 12.43 10.36
C ALA A 190 -19.93 13.41 10.95
N MET A 191 -19.94 14.65 10.46
CA MET A 191 -20.87 15.68 10.93
C MET A 191 -22.32 15.33 10.58
N ASN A 192 -22.58 14.88 9.36
CA ASN A 192 -23.92 14.48 8.94
C ASN A 192 -24.45 13.31 9.77
N PHE A 193 -23.60 12.33 10.08
CA PHE A 193 -23.98 11.20 10.94
C PHE A 193 -24.19 11.63 12.40
N PHE A 194 -23.33 12.49 12.94
CA PHE A 194 -23.46 12.96 14.32
C PHE A 194 -24.76 13.74 14.54
N TRP A 195 -25.09 14.65 13.62
CA TRP A 195 -26.23 15.56 13.72
C TRP A 195 -27.50 15.06 13.03
N GLU A 196 -27.54 13.83 12.51
CA GLU A 196 -28.70 13.29 11.77
C GLU A 196 -29.15 14.18 10.59
N GLY A 197 -28.21 14.88 9.95
CA GLY A 197 -28.55 15.81 8.86
C GLY A 197 -29.27 17.09 9.32
N MET A 198 -29.37 17.36 10.63
CA MET A 198 -29.75 18.69 11.12
C MET A 198 -28.62 19.67 10.79
N GLY A 199 -28.83 20.48 9.74
CA GLY A 199 -27.80 21.22 9.00
C GLY A 199 -27.05 22.33 9.74
N ARG A 200 -27.02 22.38 11.08
CA ARG A 200 -26.19 23.31 11.84
C ARG A 200 -25.71 22.68 13.15
N PRO A 201 -24.41 22.71 13.47
CA PRO A 201 -23.94 22.34 14.79
C PRO A 201 -24.49 23.34 15.82
N VAL A 202 -25.19 22.84 16.84
CA VAL A 202 -25.75 23.64 17.94
C VAL A 202 -24.64 24.14 18.90
N VAL A 203 -23.40 23.67 18.71
CA VAL A 203 -22.23 24.05 19.50
C VAL A 203 -21.03 24.31 18.57
N ALA A 204 -20.29 25.39 18.80
CA ALA A 204 -19.08 25.75 18.05
C ALA A 204 -18.07 24.58 18.02
N ARG A 205 -17.22 24.49 16.99
CA ARG A 205 -16.32 23.34 16.70
C ARG A 205 -15.22 23.07 17.75
N ALA A 206 -15.02 23.95 18.72
CA ALA A 206 -13.89 23.92 19.66
C ALA A 206 -13.94 22.88 20.82
N PRO A 207 -15.09 22.48 21.40
CA PRO A 207 -15.11 21.64 22.59
C PRO A 207 -15.05 20.13 22.28
N LEU A 208 -15.24 19.70 21.03
CA LEU A 208 -15.13 18.29 20.64
C LEU A 208 -13.69 17.76 20.69
N ALA A 209 -12.69 18.66 20.66
CA ALA A 209 -11.27 18.32 20.69
C ALA A 209 -10.67 18.23 22.11
N ARG A 210 -11.36 18.74 23.14
CA ARG A 210 -10.86 18.68 24.53
C ARG A 210 -11.74 17.72 25.33
N GLY A 211 -11.17 16.57 25.68
CA GLY A 211 -11.73 15.69 26.68
C GLY A 211 -11.89 16.43 28.00
N GLY A 212 -13.12 16.87 28.30
CA GLY A 212 -13.50 17.36 29.60
C GLY A 212 -13.53 16.20 30.58
N ARG A 213 -12.52 16.11 31.44
CA ARG A 213 -12.68 15.58 32.79
C ARG A 213 -13.32 16.69 33.62
N ALA A 214 -14.50 16.40 34.15
CA ALA A 214 -14.97 17.03 35.39
C ALA A 214 -14.24 16.36 36.56
#